data_AF-A0A535T2Y8-F1
#
_entry.id   AF-A0A535T2Y8-F1
#
_cell.length_a   1.000
_cell.length_b   1.000
_cell.length_c   1.000
_cell.angle_alpha   90.00
_cell.angle_beta   90.00
_cell.angle_gamma   90.00
#
_symmetry.space_group_name_H-M   'P 1'
#
loop_
_entity.id
_entity.type
_entity.pdbx_description
1 polymer ?
#
loop_
_entity_poly.entity_id
_entity_poly.type
_entity_poly.pdbx_seq_one_letter_code
_entity_poly.pdbx_strand_id
1 'polypeptide(L)'
;MTIFDGAVHRLEPNQPADRRWRRVARPLVQVGGEFQLEMFDSTWEDGSRVYSAPLQVKANGGVLLIDDLGRQRVSPKQILDRLLVPLEQDTDFLNLSASGRKVEIPFRAQLALSTNLKPAELLDEAYLRRLAYKVLMPDPTWEMWCRIFERERERLTIPPAPQALEMVQAMYGGRPTRGNHPRDLLERLVDVSSARGVRPQLTPELVEAAWNTLFVAS
;
A
#
# COMPACT_ATOMS: atom_id res chain seq x y z
N MET A 1 7.85 26.49 1.97
CA MET A 1 7.59 25.07 1.65
C MET A 1 6.26 24.70 2.28
N THR A 2 5.37 24.09 1.50
CA THR A 2 4.09 23.56 1.97
C THR A 2 4.28 22.08 2.29
N ILE A 3 4.10 21.72 3.56
CA ILE A 3 4.23 20.33 4.04
C ILE A 3 2.86 19.65 4.10
N PHE A 4 1.86 20.37 4.60
CA PHE A 4 0.50 19.85 4.67
C PHE A 4 -0.05 19.64 3.25
N ASP A 5 -0.60 18.46 3.04
CA ASP A 5 -1.18 18.01 1.78
C ASP A 5 -2.50 17.34 2.12
N GLY A 6 -3.62 17.88 1.64
CA GLY A 6 -4.95 17.37 1.95
C GLY A 6 -5.25 15.99 1.36
N ALA A 7 -4.48 15.52 0.38
CA ALA A 7 -4.59 14.16 -0.15
C ALA A 7 -3.93 13.12 0.78
N VAL A 8 -2.95 13.54 1.58
CA VAL A 8 -2.15 12.66 2.45
C VAL A 8 -2.51 12.81 3.92
N HIS A 9 -2.73 14.05 4.36
CA HIS A 9 -2.85 14.41 5.77
C HIS A 9 -4.30 14.66 6.14
N ARG A 10 -4.74 13.97 7.20
CA ARG A 10 -6.02 14.23 7.86
C ARG A 10 -5.80 15.11 9.09
N LEU A 11 -6.50 16.23 9.16
CA LEU A 11 -6.45 17.11 10.34
C LEU A 11 -7.12 16.45 11.55
N GLU A 12 -6.50 16.62 12.72
CA GLU A 12 -7.10 16.24 14.00
C GLU A 12 -8.08 17.30 14.49
N PRO A 13 -9.12 16.96 15.29
CA PRO A 13 -10.06 17.94 15.80
C PRO A 13 -9.41 19.04 16.66
N ASN A 14 -8.43 18.66 17.48
CA ASN A 14 -7.72 19.59 18.35
C ASN A 14 -6.51 20.20 17.64
N GLN A 15 -6.69 21.42 17.11
CA GLN A 15 -5.64 22.17 16.43
C GLN A 15 -4.90 23.11 17.38
N PRO A 16 -3.60 23.35 17.16
CA PRO A 16 -2.86 24.36 17.90
C PRO A 16 -3.41 25.77 17.62
N ALA A 17 -3.28 26.67 18.59
CA ALA A 17 -3.68 28.07 18.43
C ALA A 17 -2.86 28.79 17.35
N ASP A 18 -1.56 28.47 17.23
CA ASP A 18 -0.70 28.99 16.17
C ASP A 18 -1.00 28.30 14.83
N ARG A 19 -1.57 29.08 13.91
CA ARG A 19 -2.05 28.64 12.59
C ARG A 19 -0.94 28.17 11.64
N ARG A 20 0.33 28.44 11.95
CA ARG A 20 1.48 27.91 11.19
C ARG A 20 1.64 26.41 11.41
N TRP A 21 1.17 25.91 12.55
CA TRP A 21 1.19 24.50 12.89
C TRP A 21 -0.15 23.87 12.55
N ARG A 22 -0.10 22.65 12.03
CA ARG A 22 -1.28 21.82 11.78
C ARG A 22 -1.07 20.50 12.51
N ARG A 23 -2.02 20.12 13.36
CA ARG A 23 -2.00 18.79 13.97
C ARG A 23 -2.70 17.82 13.02
N VAL A 24 -2.03 16.73 12.69
CA VAL A 24 -2.53 15.72 11.76
C VAL A 24 -2.52 14.36 12.44
N ALA A 25 -3.40 13.46 11.99
CA ALA A 25 -3.28 12.05 12.30
C ALA A 25 -1.92 11.54 11.79
N ARG A 26 -1.39 10.46 12.39
CA ARG A 26 -0.15 9.85 11.89
C ARG A 26 -0.30 9.56 10.39
N PRO A 27 0.55 10.13 9.52
CA PRO A 27 0.39 10.01 8.08
C PRO A 27 0.75 8.59 7.62
N LEU A 28 0.06 8.13 6.57
CA LEU A 28 0.48 6.98 5.77
C LEU A 28 0.69 7.49 4.35
N VAL A 29 1.94 7.55 3.93
CA VAL A 29 2.30 7.87 2.55
C VAL A 29 2.64 6.56 1.87
N GLN A 30 1.85 6.18 0.86
CA GLN A 30 2.06 4.96 0.07
C GLN A 30 2.39 5.34 -1.37
N VAL A 31 3.38 4.66 -1.94
CA VAL A 31 3.77 4.76 -3.34
C VAL A 31 3.99 3.36 -3.92
N GLY A 32 3.65 3.16 -5.19
CA GLY A 32 3.72 1.86 -5.86
C GLY A 32 4.66 1.88 -7.09
N GLY A 33 4.20 1.28 -8.19
CA GLY A 33 4.97 1.14 -9.43
C GLY A 33 5.29 2.47 -10.13
N GLU A 34 4.56 3.53 -9.82
CA GLU A 34 4.78 4.89 -10.31
C GLU A 34 5.90 5.64 -9.61
N PHE A 35 6.48 5.05 -8.56
CA PHE A 35 7.54 5.68 -7.77
C PHE A 35 8.77 6.06 -8.60
N GLN A 36 9.31 7.25 -8.34
CA GLN A 36 10.54 7.81 -8.94
C GLN A 36 11.40 8.45 -7.84
N LEU A 37 12.74 8.48 -8.01
CA LEU A 37 13.66 9.00 -6.98
C LEU A 37 13.44 10.50 -6.72
N GLU A 38 13.06 11.23 -7.75
CA GLU A 38 12.78 12.66 -7.73
C GLU A 38 11.62 13.01 -6.80
N MET A 39 10.76 12.04 -6.44
CA MET A 39 9.72 12.22 -5.45
C MET A 39 10.27 12.39 -4.02
N PHE A 40 11.56 12.10 -3.80
CA PHE A 40 12.28 12.43 -2.56
C PHE A 40 12.90 13.84 -2.56
N ASP A 41 12.75 14.59 -3.65
CA ASP A 41 13.22 15.95 -3.78
C ASP A 41 12.07 16.97 -3.68
N SER A 42 12.37 18.13 -3.10
CA SER A 42 11.39 19.22 -3.05
C SER A 42 11.17 19.81 -4.44
N THR A 43 9.93 19.84 -4.92
CA THR A 43 9.58 20.44 -6.21
C THR A 43 9.17 21.89 -6.03
N TRP A 44 9.68 22.79 -6.88
CA TRP A 44 9.26 24.19 -6.91
C TRP A 44 7.99 24.34 -7.76
N GLU A 45 6.97 24.99 -7.22
CA GLU A 45 5.74 25.30 -7.95
C GLU A 45 5.72 26.77 -8.37
N ASP A 46 5.80 27.05 -9.68
CA ASP A 46 5.87 28.42 -10.19
C ASP A 46 4.61 29.25 -9.92
N GLY A 47 3.43 28.61 -9.98
CA GLY A 47 2.15 29.31 -9.78
C GLY A 47 1.98 29.83 -8.36
N SER A 48 2.24 28.98 -7.37
CA SER A 48 2.10 29.28 -5.95
C SER A 48 3.38 29.88 -5.33
N ARG A 49 4.51 29.84 -6.06
CA ARG A 49 5.86 30.25 -5.63
C ARG A 49 6.28 29.61 -4.31
N VAL A 50 5.91 28.35 -4.12
CA VAL A 50 6.28 27.57 -2.94
C VAL A 50 6.85 26.22 -3.34
N TYR A 51 7.74 25.70 -2.49
CA TYR A 51 8.16 24.31 -2.58
C TYR A 51 7.07 23.39 -2.06
N SER A 52 6.80 22.33 -2.80
CA SER A 52 6.08 21.16 -2.32
C SER A 52 7.03 20.20 -1.61
N ALA A 53 6.59 19.70 -0.45
CA ALA A 53 7.39 18.77 0.34
C ALA A 53 7.48 17.38 -0.31
N PRO A 54 8.63 16.69 -0.23
CA PRO A 54 8.77 15.35 -0.76
C PRO A 54 8.16 14.27 0.15
N LEU A 55 8.12 13.03 -0.33
CA LEU A 55 7.39 11.92 0.30
C LEU A 55 7.79 11.67 1.76
N GLN A 56 9.09 11.60 2.05
CA GLN A 56 9.62 11.36 3.39
C GLN A 56 9.27 12.46 4.39
N VAL A 57 9.12 13.70 3.91
CA VAL A 57 8.69 14.84 4.74
C VAL A 57 7.20 14.76 5.03
N LYS A 58 6.39 14.38 4.03
CA LYS A 58 4.95 14.16 4.21
C LYS A 58 4.66 12.95 5.11
N ALA A 59 5.51 11.93 5.07
CA ALA A 59 5.38 10.72 5.88
C ALA A 59 5.89 10.88 7.33
N ASN A 60 6.47 12.03 7.66
CA ASN A 60 7.25 12.20 8.88
C ASN A 60 6.38 12.01 10.14
N GLY A 61 6.84 11.19 11.09
CA GLY A 61 6.08 10.81 12.29
C GLY A 61 4.95 9.78 12.04
N GLY A 62 4.87 9.24 10.82
CA GLY A 62 3.97 8.16 10.42
C GLY A 62 4.72 7.07 9.66
N VAL A 63 4.12 6.57 8.58
CA VAL A 63 4.66 5.47 7.76
C VAL A 63 4.88 5.95 6.32
N LEU A 64 6.05 5.63 5.79
CA LEU A 64 6.37 5.69 4.37
C LEU A 64 6.39 4.25 3.83
N LEU A 65 5.38 3.88 3.04
CA LEU A 65 5.25 2.57 2.41
C LEU A 65 5.64 2.64 0.94
N ILE A 66 6.68 1.90 0.55
CA ILE A 66 7.04 1.68 -0.85
C ILE A 66 6.61 0.26 -1.22
N ASP A 67 5.54 0.18 -2.01
CA ASP A 67 4.95 -1.07 -2.46
C ASP A 67 5.56 -1.55 -3.78
N ASP A 68 5.42 -2.83 -4.08
CA ASP A 68 5.93 -3.48 -5.29
C ASP A 68 7.43 -3.24 -5.55
N LEU A 69 8.25 -3.20 -4.49
CA LEU A 69 9.69 -2.99 -4.59
C LEU A 69 10.32 -4.00 -5.58
N GLY A 70 11.06 -3.47 -6.56
CA GLY A 70 11.69 -4.24 -7.63
C GLY A 70 10.87 -4.31 -8.91
N ARG A 71 9.66 -3.73 -8.95
CA ARG A 71 8.85 -3.57 -10.17
C ARG A 71 8.79 -2.14 -10.68
N GLN A 72 9.48 -1.21 -10.01
CA GLN A 72 9.64 0.18 -10.46
C GLN A 72 10.70 0.30 -11.56
N ARG A 73 10.70 1.44 -12.25
CA ARG A 73 11.80 1.83 -13.16
C ARG A 73 13.13 2.03 -12.43
N VAL A 74 13.06 2.51 -11.18
CA VAL A 74 14.21 2.71 -10.30
C VAL A 74 14.57 1.38 -9.64
N SER A 75 15.86 1.07 -9.55
CA SER A 75 16.29 -0.16 -8.87
C SER A 75 16.08 -0.10 -7.35
N PRO A 76 15.75 -1.22 -6.67
CA PRO A 76 15.66 -1.29 -5.21
C PRO A 76 16.90 -0.74 -4.50
N LYS A 77 18.08 -0.99 -5.08
CA LYS A 77 19.36 -0.49 -4.56
C LYS A 77 19.39 1.04 -4.50
N GLN A 78 19.01 1.72 -5.58
CA GLN A 78 19.00 3.18 -5.60
C GLN A 78 18.01 3.78 -4.59
N ILE A 79 16.86 3.13 -4.40
CA ILE A 79 15.87 3.52 -3.38
C ILE A 79 16.50 3.44 -1.98
N LEU A 80 17.17 2.32 -1.68
CA LEU A 80 17.83 2.16 -0.39
C LEU A 80 19.02 3.09 -0.21
N ASP A 81 19.85 3.29 -1.23
CA ASP A 81 20.99 4.22 -1.16
C ASP A 81 20.53 5.65 -0.79
N ARG A 82 19.36 6.07 -1.28
CA ARG A 82 18.76 7.37 -0.95
C ARG A 82 18.23 7.46 0.48
N LEU A 83 17.73 6.35 1.03
CA LEU A 83 17.02 6.33 2.33
C LEU A 83 17.88 5.85 3.49
N LEU A 84 18.95 5.10 3.23
CA LEU A 84 19.77 4.47 4.26
C LEU A 84 20.42 5.48 5.19
N VAL A 85 21.06 6.50 4.62
CA VAL A 85 21.73 7.54 5.42
C VAL A 85 20.70 8.30 6.28
N PRO A 86 19.56 8.77 5.75
CA PRO A 86 18.53 9.38 6.58
C PRO A 86 17.96 8.48 7.69
N LEU A 87 17.79 7.19 7.41
CA LEU A 87 17.33 6.21 8.40
C LEU A 87 18.35 5.95 9.50
N GLU A 88 19.65 5.97 9.18
CA GLU A 88 20.73 5.77 10.15
C GLU A 88 20.98 7.03 11.01
N GLN A 89 20.72 8.22 10.47
CA GLN A 89 21.03 9.51 11.10
C GLN A 89 19.81 10.25 11.66
N ASP A 90 18.59 9.70 11.49
CA ASP A 90 17.31 10.34 11.79
C ASP A 90 17.15 11.74 11.14
N THR A 91 17.91 12.01 10.07
CA THR A 91 18.09 13.34 9.47
C THR A 91 18.27 13.24 7.97
N ASP A 92 17.51 14.00 7.20
CA ASP A 92 17.64 14.14 5.75
C ASP A 92 17.98 15.59 5.36
N PHE A 93 18.46 15.80 4.14
CA PHE A 93 18.81 17.12 3.64
C PHE A 93 18.05 17.43 2.35
N LEU A 94 17.26 18.50 2.38
CA LEU A 94 16.56 19.00 1.19
C LEU A 94 17.40 20.04 0.47
N ASN A 95 17.53 19.86 -0.84
CA ASN A 95 18.12 20.85 -1.74
C ASN A 95 17.02 21.76 -2.29
N LEU A 96 16.99 23.01 -1.85
CA LEU A 96 16.05 24.01 -2.36
C LEU A 96 16.62 24.66 -3.63
N SER A 97 16.43 23.99 -4.77
CA SER A 97 17.02 24.31 -6.08
C SER A 97 16.95 25.78 -6.49
N ALA A 98 15.79 26.44 -6.37
CA ALA A 98 15.62 27.87 -6.69
C ALA A 98 16.42 28.83 -5.77
N SER A 99 16.89 28.38 -4.61
CA SER A 99 17.67 29.19 -3.67
C SER A 99 19.11 28.70 -3.46
N GLY A 100 19.45 27.50 -3.96
CA GLY A 100 20.72 26.82 -3.73
C GLY A 100 20.98 26.39 -2.27
N ARG A 101 20.02 26.60 -1.37
CA ARG A 101 20.18 26.28 0.06
C ARG A 101 19.94 24.81 0.34
N LYS A 102 20.72 24.27 1.29
CA LYS A 102 20.47 22.97 1.91
C LYS A 102 19.77 23.19 3.25
N VAL A 103 18.69 22.45 3.46
CA VAL A 103 17.92 22.49 4.71
C VAL A 103 17.94 21.12 5.33
N GLU A 104 18.41 21.06 6.57
CA GLU A 104 18.35 19.88 7.42
C GLU A 104 16.91 19.67 7.91
N ILE A 105 16.42 18.43 7.80
CA ILE A 105 15.08 18.05 8.22
C ILE A 105 15.12 16.72 8.99
N PRO A 106 14.27 16.54 10.00
CA PRO A 106 14.21 15.26 10.71
C PRO A 106 13.58 14.19 9.82
N PHE A 107 14.18 13.00 9.79
CA PHE A 107 13.61 11.80 9.17
C PHE A 107 13.08 10.88 10.28
N ARG A 108 11.77 10.93 10.55
CA ARG A 108 11.08 10.12 11.58
C ARG A 108 9.96 9.25 10.99
N ALA A 109 9.91 9.12 9.66
CA ALA A 109 8.98 8.21 9.02
C ALA A 109 9.46 6.77 9.25
N GLN A 110 8.55 5.88 9.60
CA GLN A 110 8.83 4.45 9.60
C GLN A 110 8.79 3.96 8.15
N LEU A 111 9.91 3.45 7.64
CA LEU A 111 9.98 2.88 6.30
C LEU A 111 9.41 1.46 6.30
N ALA A 112 8.42 1.22 5.46
CA ALA A 112 7.90 -0.09 5.13
C ALA A 112 8.13 -0.36 3.63
N LEU A 113 8.65 -1.55 3.32
CA LEU A 113 8.90 -2.00 1.96
C LEU A 113 8.11 -3.29 1.74
N SER A 114 7.33 -3.38 0.67
CA SER A 114 6.63 -4.61 0.26
C SER A 114 7.02 -5.02 -1.15
N THR A 115 6.99 -6.33 -1.39
CA THR A 115 7.40 -6.92 -2.65
C THR A 115 6.88 -8.34 -2.76
N ASN A 116 6.62 -8.77 -3.99
CA ASN A 116 6.31 -10.15 -4.34
C ASN A 116 7.55 -10.93 -4.85
N LEU A 117 8.72 -10.27 -4.92
CA LEU A 117 9.97 -10.88 -5.34
C LEU A 117 10.72 -11.47 -4.14
N LYS A 118 11.59 -12.45 -4.39
CA LYS A 118 12.42 -12.98 -3.31
C LYS A 118 13.44 -11.93 -2.87
N PRO A 119 13.78 -11.84 -1.57
CA PRO A 119 14.77 -10.85 -1.09
C PRO A 119 16.11 -10.90 -1.84
N ALA A 120 16.57 -12.10 -2.22
CA ALA A 120 17.82 -12.29 -2.97
C ALA A 120 17.77 -11.78 -4.42
N GLU A 121 16.58 -11.59 -5.00
CA GLU A 121 16.40 -10.99 -6.33
C GLU A 121 16.41 -9.46 -6.27
N LEU A 122 16.22 -8.88 -5.08
CA LEU A 122 16.13 -7.42 -4.90
C LEU A 122 17.48 -6.81 -4.61
N LEU A 123 18.23 -7.40 -3.68
CA LEU A 123 19.40 -6.79 -3.03
C LEU A 123 20.40 -7.85 -2.56
N ASP A 124 21.66 -7.44 -2.41
CA ASP A 124 22.67 -8.28 -1.79
C ASP A 124 22.50 -8.39 -0.26
N GLU A 125 23.24 -9.31 0.35
CA GLU A 125 23.20 -9.56 1.79
C GLU A 125 23.62 -8.33 2.63
N ALA A 126 24.50 -7.47 2.14
CA ALA A 126 24.94 -6.29 2.86
C ALA A 126 23.79 -5.27 3.03
N TYR A 127 22.99 -5.04 1.99
CA TYR A 127 21.79 -4.21 2.07
C TYR A 127 20.68 -4.88 2.88
N LEU A 128 20.45 -6.18 2.67
CA LEU A 128 19.43 -6.92 3.41
C LEU A 128 19.69 -6.91 4.93
N ARG A 129 20.95 -6.90 5.39
CA ARG A 129 21.29 -6.79 6.82
C ARG A 129 20.90 -5.45 7.44
N ARG A 130 20.79 -4.39 6.65
CA ARG A 130 20.37 -3.06 7.12
C ARG A 130 18.85 -2.93 7.25
N LEU A 131 18.09 -3.84 6.63
CA LEU A 131 16.64 -3.97 6.80
C LEU A 131 16.35 -4.90 7.99
N ALA A 132 16.09 -4.32 9.17
CA ALA A 132 15.97 -5.08 10.42
C ALA A 132 14.88 -6.17 10.39
N TYR A 133 13.67 -5.82 9.97
CA TYR A 133 12.53 -6.73 9.97
C TYR A 133 12.19 -7.19 8.55
N LYS A 134 11.99 -8.50 8.40
CA LYS A 134 11.52 -9.14 7.17
C LYS A 134 10.38 -10.06 7.56
N VAL A 135 9.17 -9.70 7.16
CA VAL A 135 7.97 -10.45 7.49
C VAL A 135 7.49 -11.14 6.22
N LEU A 136 7.57 -12.47 6.20
CA LEU A 136 6.96 -13.26 5.14
C LEU A 136 5.46 -13.34 5.40
N MET A 137 4.65 -12.99 4.40
CA MET A 137 3.21 -13.21 4.40
C MET A 137 2.92 -14.48 3.58
N PRO A 138 2.79 -15.66 4.21
CA PRO A 138 2.47 -16.87 3.48
C PRO A 138 1.01 -16.85 3.00
N ASP A 139 0.68 -17.78 2.11
CA ASP A 139 -0.72 -18.03 1.76
C ASP A 139 -1.49 -18.45 3.03
N PRO A 140 -2.68 -17.89 3.29
CA PRO A 140 -3.47 -18.26 4.47
C PRO A 140 -3.86 -19.73 4.45
N THR A 141 -3.97 -20.31 5.65
CA THR A 141 -4.65 -21.61 5.83
C THR A 141 -6.11 -21.50 5.40
N TRP A 142 -6.77 -22.62 5.12
CA TRP A 142 -8.20 -22.61 4.77
C TRP A 142 -9.07 -21.93 5.83
N GLU A 143 -8.77 -22.15 7.12
CA GLU A 143 -9.46 -21.48 8.22
C GLU A 143 -9.29 -19.95 8.17
N MET A 144 -8.06 -19.47 7.96
CA MET A 144 -7.79 -18.04 7.79
C MET A 144 -8.47 -17.48 6.55
N TRP A 145 -8.49 -18.24 5.45
CA TRP A 145 -9.17 -17.89 4.21
C TRP A 145 -10.67 -17.69 4.45
N CYS A 146 -11.35 -18.62 5.15
CA CYS A 146 -12.76 -18.51 5.51
C CYS A 146 -13.04 -17.27 6.38
N ARG A 147 -12.13 -16.94 7.31
CA ARG A 147 -12.26 -15.72 8.14
C ARG A 147 -12.14 -14.45 7.30
N ILE A 148 -11.25 -14.42 6.31
CA ILE A 148 -11.14 -13.29 5.39
C ILE A 148 -12.41 -13.20 4.53
N PHE A 149 -12.86 -14.33 3.99
CA PHE A 149 -14.08 -14.42 3.19
C PHE A 149 -15.29 -13.83 3.93
N GLU A 150 -15.51 -14.26 5.17
CA GLU A 150 -16.67 -13.83 5.95
C GLU A 150 -16.63 -12.33 6.26
N ARG A 151 -15.45 -11.80 6.60
CA ARG A 151 -15.25 -10.36 6.82
C ARG A 151 -15.55 -9.55 5.56
N GLU A 152 -15.09 -10.02 4.39
CA GLU A 152 -15.34 -9.32 3.13
C GLU A 152 -16.81 -9.48 2.66
N ARG A 153 -17.45 -10.63 2.96
CA ARG A 153 -18.90 -10.85 2.72
C ARG A 153 -19.73 -9.83 3.47
N GLU A 154 -19.45 -9.64 4.76
CA GLU A 154 -20.11 -8.64 5.60
C GLU A 154 -19.88 -7.22 5.08
N ARG A 155 -18.63 -6.88 4.72
CA ARG A 155 -18.29 -5.58 4.12
C ARG A 155 -19.11 -5.29 2.86
N LEU A 156 -19.32 -6.30 2.03
CA LEU A 156 -20.07 -6.20 0.77
C LEU A 156 -21.59 -6.43 0.95
N THR A 157 -22.06 -6.65 2.18
CA THR A 157 -23.49 -6.87 2.51
C THR A 157 -24.11 -8.04 1.74
N ILE A 158 -23.33 -9.09 1.44
CA ILE A 158 -23.81 -10.29 0.74
C ILE A 158 -24.46 -11.22 1.76
N PRO A 159 -25.69 -11.75 1.59
CA PRO A 159 -26.31 -12.64 2.57
C PRO A 159 -25.48 -13.92 2.85
N PRO A 160 -25.50 -14.46 4.09
CA PRO A 160 -24.82 -15.70 4.40
C PRO A 160 -25.46 -16.88 3.67
N ALA A 161 -24.64 -17.86 3.28
CA ALA A 161 -25.09 -19.11 2.66
C ALA A 161 -24.26 -20.28 3.22
N PRO A 162 -24.86 -21.22 3.97
CA PRO A 162 -24.11 -22.27 4.68
C PRO A 162 -23.23 -23.14 3.78
N GLN A 163 -23.66 -23.41 2.55
CA GLN A 163 -22.97 -24.30 1.60
C GLN A 163 -21.91 -23.59 0.74
N ALA A 164 -21.81 -22.25 0.83
CA ALA A 164 -20.97 -21.49 -0.10
C ALA A 164 -19.48 -21.77 0.09
N LEU A 165 -19.01 -21.91 1.34
CA LEU A 165 -17.60 -22.19 1.62
C LEU A 165 -17.19 -23.58 1.12
N GLU A 166 -18.02 -24.60 1.31
CA GLU A 166 -17.76 -25.96 0.81
C GLU A 166 -17.68 -25.98 -0.71
N MET A 167 -18.61 -25.28 -1.37
CA MET A 167 -18.61 -25.13 -2.82
C MET A 167 -17.34 -24.43 -3.32
N VAL A 168 -16.94 -23.30 -2.70
CA VAL A 168 -15.70 -22.61 -3.05
C VAL A 168 -14.48 -23.49 -2.80
N GLN A 169 -14.44 -24.23 -1.70
CA GLN A 169 -13.35 -25.15 -1.40
C GLN A 169 -13.18 -26.21 -2.51
N ALA A 170 -14.29 -26.77 -2.98
CA ALA A 170 -14.28 -27.74 -4.07
C ALA A 170 -13.74 -27.14 -5.38
N MET A 171 -14.05 -25.87 -5.67
CA MET A 171 -13.57 -25.18 -6.87
C MET A 171 -12.06 -24.91 -6.88
N TYR A 172 -11.40 -24.82 -5.72
CA TYR A 172 -9.95 -24.58 -5.66
C TYR A 172 -9.12 -25.69 -6.32
N GLY A 173 -9.56 -26.96 -6.27
CA GLY A 173 -8.87 -28.05 -6.96
C GLY A 173 -7.36 -28.15 -6.70
N GLY A 174 -6.90 -27.80 -5.48
CA GLY A 174 -5.48 -27.79 -5.11
C GLY A 174 -4.70 -26.50 -5.45
N ARG A 175 -5.37 -25.45 -5.94
CA ARG A 175 -4.76 -24.12 -6.13
C ARG A 175 -4.31 -23.52 -4.78
N PRO A 176 -3.26 -22.68 -4.78
CA PRO A 176 -2.86 -21.94 -3.58
C PRO A 176 -3.98 -21.03 -3.08
N THR A 177 -4.24 -21.05 -1.78
CA THR A 177 -5.22 -20.21 -1.09
C THR A 177 -4.69 -18.80 -0.90
N ARG A 178 -4.45 -18.04 -1.98
CA ARG A 178 -3.93 -16.67 -1.87
C ARG A 178 -4.87 -15.78 -1.05
N GLY A 179 -4.28 -14.88 -0.27
CA GLY A 179 -5.04 -14.03 0.66
C GLY A 179 -5.95 -13.00 0.01
N ASN A 180 -5.73 -12.65 -1.26
CA ASN A 180 -6.60 -11.75 -2.03
C ASN A 180 -7.84 -12.46 -2.60
N HIS A 181 -7.76 -13.77 -2.87
CA HIS A 181 -8.83 -14.49 -3.54
C HIS A 181 -10.23 -14.35 -2.90
N PRO A 182 -10.42 -14.38 -1.56
CA PRO A 182 -11.76 -14.22 -0.99
C PRO A 182 -12.40 -12.88 -1.36
N ARG A 183 -11.61 -11.79 -1.30
CA ARG A 183 -12.06 -10.46 -1.68
C ARG A 183 -12.39 -10.42 -3.16
N ASP A 184 -11.44 -10.83 -4.00
CA ASP A 184 -11.57 -10.72 -5.45
C ASP A 184 -12.77 -11.54 -5.95
N LEU A 185 -12.98 -12.74 -5.39
CA LEU A 185 -14.13 -13.59 -5.72
C LEU A 185 -15.46 -12.90 -5.38
N LEU A 186 -15.57 -12.32 -4.18
CA LEU A 186 -16.80 -11.65 -3.75
C LEU A 186 -17.05 -10.34 -4.52
N GLU A 187 -16.01 -9.58 -4.84
CA GLU A 187 -16.12 -8.38 -5.68
C GLU A 187 -16.55 -8.74 -7.09
N ARG A 188 -15.98 -9.79 -7.69
CA ARG A 188 -16.45 -10.33 -8.98
C ARG A 188 -17.89 -10.83 -8.91
N LEU A 189 -18.30 -11.44 -7.81
CA LEU A 189 -19.69 -11.86 -7.62
C LEU A 189 -20.65 -10.66 -7.61
N VAL A 190 -20.27 -9.56 -6.95
CA VAL A 190 -21.05 -8.32 -6.97
C VAL A 190 -21.14 -7.75 -8.39
N ASP A 191 -20.02 -7.71 -9.11
CA ASP A 191 -19.98 -7.23 -10.50
C ASP A 191 -20.90 -8.06 -11.41
N VAL A 192 -20.80 -9.40 -11.34
CA VAL A 192 -21.64 -10.34 -12.10
C VAL A 192 -23.11 -10.18 -11.76
N SER A 193 -23.44 -10.03 -10.47
CA SER A 193 -24.82 -9.85 -10.01
C SER A 193 -25.41 -8.55 -10.54
N SER A 194 -24.64 -7.46 -10.48
CA SER A 194 -25.01 -6.16 -11.04
C SER A 194 -25.27 -6.23 -12.54
N ALA A 195 -24.38 -6.90 -13.30
CA ALA A 195 -24.54 -7.08 -14.75
C ALA A 195 -25.80 -7.88 -15.11
N ARG A 196 -26.22 -8.81 -14.25
CA ARG A 196 -27.44 -9.63 -14.41
C ARG A 196 -28.70 -8.98 -13.83
N GLY A 197 -28.59 -7.80 -13.22
CA GLY A 197 -29.73 -7.12 -12.58
C GLY A 197 -30.29 -7.84 -11.35
N VAL A 198 -29.50 -8.69 -10.70
CA VAL A 198 -29.89 -9.45 -9.50
C VAL A 198 -29.12 -8.97 -8.27
N ARG A 199 -29.65 -9.24 -7.08
CA ARG A 199 -28.93 -8.94 -5.83
C ARG A 199 -27.76 -9.91 -5.64
N PRO A 200 -26.60 -9.45 -5.14
CA PRO A 200 -25.48 -10.33 -4.79
C PRO A 200 -25.89 -11.41 -3.79
N GLN A 201 -25.73 -12.67 -4.19
CA GLN A 201 -26.01 -13.85 -3.36
C GLN A 201 -25.00 -14.94 -3.67
N LEU A 202 -24.68 -15.76 -2.67
CA LEU A 202 -23.76 -16.89 -2.78
C LEU A 202 -24.46 -18.14 -3.37
N THR A 203 -25.16 -17.98 -4.49
CA THR A 203 -25.75 -19.11 -5.21
C THR A 203 -24.69 -19.81 -6.08
N PRO A 204 -24.83 -21.10 -6.38
CA PRO A 204 -23.89 -21.81 -7.25
C PRO A 204 -23.63 -21.10 -8.58
N GLU A 205 -24.69 -20.58 -9.23
CA GLU A 205 -24.59 -19.97 -10.55
C GLU A 205 -23.83 -18.63 -10.54
N LEU A 206 -23.90 -17.88 -9.43
CA LEU A 206 -23.22 -16.59 -9.29
C LEU A 206 -21.77 -16.78 -8.86
N VAL A 207 -21.52 -17.73 -7.93
CA VAL A 207 -20.17 -18.03 -7.49
C VAL A 207 -19.36 -18.66 -8.62
N GLU A 208 -19.93 -19.59 -9.38
CA GLU A 208 -19.26 -20.20 -10.54
C GLU A 208 -18.94 -19.14 -11.62
N ALA A 209 -19.87 -18.22 -11.90
CA ALA A 209 -19.64 -17.14 -12.84
C ALA A 209 -18.54 -16.17 -12.38
N ALA A 210 -18.53 -15.81 -11.10
CA ALA A 210 -17.47 -15.00 -10.50
C ALA A 210 -16.12 -15.72 -10.55
N TRP A 211 -16.10 -17.01 -10.23
CA TRP A 211 -14.94 -17.88 -10.27
C TRP A 211 -14.31 -17.93 -11.67
N ASN A 212 -15.12 -18.19 -12.70
CA ASN A 212 -14.66 -18.26 -14.09
C ASN A 212 -14.15 -16.91 -14.63
N THR A 213 -14.62 -15.80 -14.06
CA THR A 213 -14.12 -14.45 -14.39
C THR A 213 -12.76 -14.19 -13.72
N LEU A 214 -12.58 -14.66 -12.49
CA LEU A 214 -11.36 -14.45 -11.71
C LEU A 214 -10.22 -15.38 -12.15
N PHE A 215 -10.54 -16.66 -12.35
CA PHE A 215 -9.63 -17.70 -12.78
C PHE A 215 -9.97 -18.05 -14.22
N VAL A 216 -9.65 -17.14 -15.15
CA VAL A 216 -9.80 -17.39 -16.59
C VAL A 216 -9.21 -18.76 -16.89
N ALA A 217 -10.03 -19.64 -17.48
CA ALA A 217 -9.59 -20.95 -17.90
C ALA A 217 -8.46 -20.78 -18.92
N SER A 218 -7.22 -20.90 -18.45
CA SER A 218 -6.06 -21.24 -19.28
C SER A 218 -6.19 -22.68 -19.73
#